data_AF-A0A6G2U844-F1
#
_entry.id   AF-A0A6G2U844-F1
#
_cell.length_a   1.000
_cell.length_b   1.000
_cell.length_c   1.000
_cell.angle_alpha   90.00
_cell.angle_beta   90.00
_cell.angle_gamma   90.00
#
_symmetry.space_group_name_H-M   'P 1'
#
loop_
_entity.id
_entity.type
_entity.pdbx_description
1 polymer ?
#
loop_
_entity_poly.entity_id
_entity_poly.type
_entity_poly.pdbx_seq_one_letter_code
_entity_poly.pdbx_strand_id
1 'polypeptide(L)'
;MLCSRIRTALSARLDGEEPPPGHTARGLNGHLAACADCRDWEARARRLAALTAGRASADGREPGASADALLARLRAVSALPGAEDGDRNRVGEQAG
;
A
#
# COMPACT_ATOMS: atom_id res chain seq x y z
N MET A 1 14.42 -25.82 11.04
CA MET A 1 12.95 -25.89 11.14
C MET A 1 12.35 -24.93 12.19
N LEU A 2 13.06 -24.54 13.26
CA LEU A 2 12.59 -23.51 14.21
C LEU A 2 12.94 -22.08 13.76
N CYS A 3 14.16 -21.84 13.30
CA CYS A 3 14.60 -20.51 12.89
C CYS A 3 13.78 -19.92 11.73
N SER A 4 13.29 -20.75 10.80
CA SER A 4 12.41 -20.27 9.72
C SER A 4 11.09 -19.72 10.27
N ARG A 5 10.44 -20.42 11.20
CA ARG A 5 9.20 -19.95 11.86
C ARG A 5 9.44 -18.69 12.69
N ILE A 6 10.57 -18.61 13.39
CA ILE A 6 10.98 -17.41 14.12
C ILE A 6 11.17 -16.23 13.16
N ARG A 7 11.84 -16.42 12.01
CA ARG A 7 12.01 -15.38 10.99
C ARG A 7 10.66 -14.91 10.43
N THR A 8 9.71 -15.81 10.20
CA THR A 8 8.34 -15.43 9.81
C THR A 8 7.67 -14.54 10.87
N ALA A 9 7.72 -14.94 12.14
CA ALA A 9 7.13 -14.16 13.23
C ALA A 9 7.82 -12.81 13.43
N LEU A 10 9.15 -12.74 13.25
CA LEU A 10 9.91 -11.49 13.29
C LEU A 10 9.58 -10.59 12.09
N SER A 11 9.33 -11.14 10.90
CA SER A 11 8.86 -10.37 9.74
C SER A 11 7.51 -9.73 10.02
N ALA A 12 6.52 -10.52 10.46
CA ALA A 12 5.20 -10.00 10.82
C ALA A 12 5.32 -8.83 11.81
N ARG A 13 6.16 -8.97 12.85
CA ARG A 13 6.42 -7.89 13.81
C ARG A 13 7.06 -6.64 13.19
N LEU A 14 7.94 -6.79 12.20
CA LEU A 14 8.54 -5.66 11.49
C LEU A 14 7.52 -4.93 10.62
N ASP A 15 6.60 -5.67 10.03
CA ASP A 15 5.54 -5.17 9.15
C ASP A 15 4.34 -4.61 9.95
N GLY A 16 4.33 -4.77 11.28
CA GLY A 16 3.24 -4.34 12.16
C GLY A 16 2.06 -5.32 12.20
N GLU A 17 2.24 -6.53 11.70
CA GLU A 17 1.25 -7.60 11.65
C GLU A 17 1.26 -8.46 12.93
N GLU A 18 0.16 -9.17 13.17
CA GLU A 18 0.05 -10.13 14.25
C GLU A 18 0.94 -11.36 13.98
N PRO A 19 1.79 -11.80 14.92
CA PRO A 19 2.62 -12.98 14.74
C PRO A 19 1.80 -14.27 14.59
N PRO A 20 2.34 -15.31 13.91
CA PRO A 20 1.70 -16.61 13.88
C PRO A 20 1.45 -17.18 15.29
N PRO A 21 0.38 -17.97 15.49
CA PRO A 21 0.04 -18.55 16.79
C PRO A 21 1.23 -19.24 17.45
N GLY A 22 1.35 -19.09 18.77
CA GLY A 22 2.44 -19.66 19.56
C GLY A 22 3.75 -18.86 19.56
N HIS A 23 3.82 -17.72 18.85
CA HIS A 23 5.02 -16.86 18.82
C HIS A 23 4.78 -15.59 19.65
N THR A 24 5.11 -15.67 20.95
CA THR A 24 5.02 -14.51 21.84
C THR A 24 6.26 -13.62 21.74
N ALA A 25 6.12 -12.32 22.03
CA ALA A 25 7.26 -11.40 22.06
C ALA A 25 8.40 -11.89 22.98
N ARG A 26 8.05 -12.47 24.15
CA ARG A 26 9.03 -13.07 25.07
C ARG A 26 9.75 -14.25 24.43
N GLY A 27 9.03 -15.14 23.76
CA GLY A 27 9.61 -16.30 23.08
C GLY A 27 10.57 -15.88 21.95
N LEU A 28 10.20 -14.88 21.16
CA LEU A 28 11.04 -14.33 20.10
C LEU A 28 12.32 -13.70 20.68
N ASN A 29 12.21 -12.87 21.72
CA ASN A 29 13.37 -12.27 22.38
C ASN A 29 14.29 -13.33 22.99
N GLY A 30 13.73 -14.38 23.60
CA GLY A 30 14.51 -15.50 24.13
C GLY A 30 15.28 -16.23 23.03
N HIS A 31 14.66 -16.45 21.87
CA HIS A 31 15.36 -17.03 20.72
C HIS A 31 16.47 -16.12 20.19
N LEU A 32 16.22 -14.81 20.09
CA LEU A 32 17.24 -13.84 19.68
C LEU A 32 18.42 -13.78 20.65
N ALA A 33 18.20 -13.97 21.95
CA ALA A 33 19.30 -14.09 22.92
C ALA A 33 20.18 -15.33 22.66
N ALA A 34 19.59 -16.43 22.22
CA ALA A 34 20.28 -17.71 22.04
C ALA A 34 20.84 -17.97 20.62
N CYS A 35 20.31 -17.31 19.58
CA CYS A 35 20.63 -17.63 18.18
C CYS A 35 21.24 -16.44 17.42
N ALA A 36 22.54 -16.54 17.11
CA ALA A 36 23.28 -15.51 16.36
C ALA A 36 22.72 -15.29 14.95
N ASP A 37 22.44 -16.37 14.21
CA ASP A 37 21.92 -16.27 12.84
C ASP A 37 20.60 -15.50 12.75
N CYS A 38 19.73 -15.64 13.76
CA CYS A 38 18.46 -14.92 13.82
C CYS A 38 18.64 -13.46 14.22
N ARG A 39 19.62 -13.13 15.07
CA ARG A 39 20.01 -11.73 15.34
C ARG A 39 20.53 -11.05 14.07
N ASP A 40 21.43 -11.72 13.36
CA ASP A 40 22.03 -11.17 12.14
C ASP A 40 20.99 -11.01 11.02
N TRP A 41 20.05 -11.95 10.95
CA TRP A 41 18.93 -11.85 10.03
C TRP A 41 18.01 -10.67 10.40
N GLU A 42 17.63 -10.52 11.67
CA GLU A 42 16.74 -9.44 12.12
C GLU A 42 17.38 -8.07 11.87
N ALA A 43 18.68 -7.93 12.17
CA ALA A 43 19.42 -6.69 11.90
C ALA A 43 19.42 -6.34 10.41
N ARG A 44 19.57 -7.33 9.51
CA ARG A 44 19.47 -7.11 8.06
C ARG A 44 18.06 -6.74 7.62
N ALA A 45 17.04 -7.42 8.15
CA ALA A 45 15.64 -7.13 7.84
C ALA A 45 15.24 -5.71 8.26
N ARG A 46 15.65 -5.27 9.47
CA ARG A 46 15.44 -3.89 9.94
C ARG A 46 16.10 -2.85 9.04
N ARG A 47 17.34 -3.10 8.61
CA ARG A 47 18.04 -2.22 7.67
C ARG A 47 17.30 -2.13 6.34
N LEU A 48 16.82 -3.26 5.81
CA LEU A 48 16.04 -3.27 4.58
C LEU A 48 14.74 -2.48 4.71
N ALA A 49 13.98 -2.70 5.79
CA ALA A 49 12.74 -1.98 6.06
C ALA A 49 12.96 -0.46 6.17
N ALA A 50 14.05 -0.01 6.80
CA ALA A 50 14.40 1.40 6.87
C ALA A 50 14.72 2.00 5.48
N LEU A 51 15.45 1.26 4.63
CA LEU A 51 15.78 1.70 3.28
C LEU A 51 14.55 1.78 2.37
N THR A 52 13.55 0.92 2.57
CA THR A 52 12.33 0.91 1.77
C THR A 52 11.27 1.88 2.29
N ALA A 53 11.20 2.14 3.60
CA ALA A 53 10.30 3.13 4.17
C ALA A 53 10.51 4.54 3.59
N GLY A 54 11.77 4.95 3.38
CA GLY A 54 12.09 6.23 2.75
C GLY A 54 11.70 6.31 1.26
N ARG A 55 11.63 5.17 0.55
CA ARG A 55 11.17 5.13 -0.85
C ARG A 55 9.65 5.27 -0.97
N ALA A 56 8.89 4.74 -0.01
CA ALA A 56 7.44 4.92 0.03
C ALA A 56 7.04 6.40 0.20
N SER A 57 7.90 7.23 0.79
CA SER A 57 7.71 8.69 0.91
C SER A 57 8.33 9.50 -0.24
N ALA A 58 9.28 8.93 -0.99
CA ALA A 58 9.98 9.61 -2.09
C ALA A 58 9.30 9.44 -3.46
N ASP A 59 8.42 8.45 -3.61
CA ASP A 59 7.36 8.53 -4.61
C ASP A 59 6.46 9.68 -4.17
N GLY A 60 6.36 10.75 -4.96
CA GLY A 60 5.70 12.02 -4.62
C GLY A 60 4.18 11.91 -4.45
N ARG A 61 3.72 10.97 -3.62
CA ARG A 61 2.35 10.90 -3.16
C ARG A 61 2.17 12.04 -2.18
N GLU A 62 1.55 13.11 -2.67
CA GLU A 62 1.07 14.24 -1.88
C GLU A 62 0.53 13.75 -0.52
N PRO A 63 1.12 14.19 0.61
CA PRO A 63 0.56 13.95 1.92
C PRO A 63 -0.84 14.54 1.96
N GLY A 64 -1.86 13.69 2.02
CA GLY A 64 -3.24 14.15 2.18
C GLY A 64 -4.09 14.25 0.92
N ALA A 65 -3.86 13.42 -0.11
CA ALA A 65 -4.99 13.03 -0.95
C ALA A 65 -6.00 12.25 -0.09
N SER A 66 -6.86 12.98 0.61
CA SER A 66 -7.90 12.42 1.47
C SER A 66 -8.81 11.51 0.67
N ALA A 67 -9.42 10.53 1.34
CA ALA A 67 -10.44 9.69 0.72
C ALA A 67 -11.53 10.57 0.07
N ASP A 68 -11.88 11.70 0.69
CA ASP A 68 -12.79 12.70 0.13
C ASP A 68 -12.29 13.34 -1.17
N ALA A 69 -11.01 13.73 -1.26
CA ALA A 69 -10.45 14.31 -2.48
C ALA A 69 -10.46 13.28 -3.63
N LEU A 70 -10.20 12.01 -3.32
CA LEU A 70 -10.31 10.92 -4.30
C LEU A 70 -11.77 10.71 -4.74
N LEU A 71 -12.70 10.64 -3.80
CA LEU A 71 -14.13 10.48 -4.08
C LEU A 71 -14.69 11.63 -4.90
N ALA A 72 -14.28 12.87 -4.62
CA ALA A 72 -14.67 14.05 -5.38
C ALA A 72 -14.22 13.95 -6.85
N ARG A 73 -12.97 13.52 -7.09
CA ARG A 73 -12.44 13.33 -8.45
C ARG A 73 -13.16 12.22 -9.20
N LEU A 74 -13.44 11.08 -8.55
CA LEU A 74 -14.17 9.98 -9.18
C LEU A 74 -15.58 10.40 -9.59
N ARG A 75 -16.29 11.16 -8.75
CA ARG A 75 -17.62 11.71 -9.08
C ARG A 75 -17.56 12.69 -10.24
N ALA A 76 -16.56 13.57 -10.27
CA ALA A 76 -16.37 14.53 -11.37
C ALA A 76 -16.14 13.82 -12.72
N VAL A 77 -15.35 12.74 -12.74
CA VAL A 77 -15.13 11.92 -13.95
C VAL A 77 -16.42 11.25 -14.42
N SER A 78 -17.21 10.68 -13.50
CA SER A 78 -18.49 10.04 -13.82
C SER A 78 -19.59 11.01 -14.23
N ALA A 79 -19.43 12.31 -13.93
CA ALA A 79 -20.39 13.36 -14.25
C ALA A 79 -20.13 14.03 -15.61
N LEU A 80 -19.05 13.67 -16.31
CA LEU A 80 -18.84 14.15 -17.68
C LEU A 80 -19.92 13.53 -18.57
N PRO A 81 -20.83 14.32 -19.17
CA PRO A 81 -21.75 13.80 -20.16
C PRO A 81 -20.94 13.26 -21.34
N GLY A 82 -21.39 12.14 -21.90
CA GLY A 82 -20.85 11.64 -23.16
C GLY A 82 -20.85 12.79 -24.18
N ALA A 83 -19.80 12.88 -24.98
CA ALA A 83 -19.75 13.83 -26.08
C ALA A 83 -20.83 13.45 -27.11
N GLU A 84 -22.08 13.86 -26.89
CA GLU A 84 -23.08 13.99 -27.93
C GLU A 84 -22.79 15.28 -28.71
N ASP A 85 -21.82 15.15 -29.62
CA ASP A 85 -21.60 16.06 -30.75
C ASP A 85 -22.48 15.62 -31.92
N GLY A 86 -23.30 16.53 -32.46
CA GLY A 86 -24.14 16.21 -33.60
C GLY A 86 -25.37 17.09 -33.84
N ASP A 87 -25.35 18.36 -33.45
CA ASP A 87 -26.15 19.37 -34.16
C ASP A 87 -25.66 19.41 -35.62
N ARG A 88 -26.53 19.00 -36.56
CA ARG A 88 -26.52 19.37 -37.98
C ARG A 88 -27.69 18.72 -38.72
N ASN A 89 -28.81 19.43 -38.86
CA ASN A 89 -29.32 19.90 -40.17
C ASN A 89 -30.73 20.50 -40.05
N ARG A 90 -30.79 21.79 -39.71
CA ARG A 90 -31.92 22.67 -40.03
C ARG A 90 -31.55 23.44 -41.31
N VAL A 91 -31.89 22.88 -42.48
CA VAL A 91 -32.00 23.59 -43.77
C VAL A 91 -32.98 22.76 -44.62
N GLY A 92 -34.04 23.27 -45.24
CA GLY A 92 -34.49 24.64 -45.40
C GLY A 92 -35.92 24.69 -45.97
N GLU A 93 -36.43 25.90 -45.91
CA GLU A 93 -37.61 26.48 -46.56
C GLU A 93 -37.66 26.16 -48.07
N GLN A 94 -38.84 25.75 -48.61
CA GLN A 94 -39.56 26.45 -49.69
C GLN A 94 -40.69 25.63 -50.37
N ALA A 95 -41.87 26.26 -50.40
CA ALA A 95 -42.92 26.29 -51.44
C ALA A 95 -43.68 25.00 -51.83
N GLY A 96 -44.97 25.00 -51.49
CA GLY A 96 -46.06 24.28 -52.16
C GLY A 96 -47.36 25.04 -51.92
#